data_AF-A0A7C9EG02-F1
#
_entry.id   AF-A0A7C9EG02-F1
#
_cell.length_a   1.000
_cell.length_b   1.000
_cell.length_c   1.000
_cell.angle_alpha   90.00
_cell.angle_beta   90.00
_cell.angle_gamma   90.00
#
_symmetry.space_group_name_H-M   'P 1'
#
loop_
_entity.id
_entity.type
_entity.pdbx_description
1 polymer ?
#
loop_
_entity_poly.entity_id
_entity_poly.type
_entity_poly.pdbx_seq_one_letter_code
_entity_poly.pdbx_strand_id
1 'polypeptide(L)'
;IPIVASTGGLVDTVKEGYTGFHMGRFSAECETLDPDDVAATAIAVRRAISAYGTPLLREMILNCMAQDFSWKEPAKKWEELLLSLEVQGSEQGFEGEEPIPLTKDNVATP
;
A
#
# COMPACT_ATOMS: atom_id res chain seq x y z
N ILE A 1 -5.86 2.73 -9.15
CA ILE A 1 -5.76 1.39 -8.53
C ILE A 1 -4.42 0.78 -8.93
N PRO A 2 -3.59 0.38 -7.95
CA PRO A 2 -2.25 -0.17 -8.20
C PRO A 2 -2.30 -1.55 -8.86
N ILE A 3 -1.34 -1.81 -9.76
CA ILE A 3 -1.01 -3.12 -10.31
C ILE A 3 0.44 -3.38 -9.90
N VAL A 4 0.67 -4.37 -9.02
CA VAL A 4 1.92 -4.48 -8.26
C VAL A 4 2.56 -5.85 -8.37
N ALA A 5 3.88 -5.90 -8.31
CA ALA A 5 4.58 -7.15 -8.02
C ALA A 5 4.29 -7.57 -6.58
N SER A 6 4.26 -8.87 -6.33
CA SER A 6 3.97 -9.44 -5.01
C SER A 6 5.26 -9.56 -4.20
N THR A 7 5.79 -8.42 -3.76
CA THR A 7 7.04 -8.34 -3.02
C THR A 7 7.02 -7.25 -1.95
N GLY A 8 7.73 -7.49 -0.84
CA GLY A 8 7.87 -6.55 0.27
C GLY A 8 6.53 -6.02 0.78
N GLY A 9 6.51 -4.73 1.14
CA GLY A 9 5.32 -4.08 1.69
C GLY A 9 4.12 -4.03 0.74
N LEU A 10 4.27 -4.31 -0.55
CA LEU A 10 3.14 -4.38 -1.49
C LEU A 10 2.24 -5.59 -1.18
N VAL A 11 2.81 -6.68 -0.66
CA VAL A 11 2.05 -7.85 -0.19
C VAL A 11 1.19 -7.50 1.03
N ASP A 12 1.70 -6.62 1.90
CA ASP A 12 0.99 -6.21 3.12
C ASP A 12 -0.07 -5.15 2.88
N THR A 13 0.15 -4.27 1.89
CA THR A 13 -0.65 -3.04 1.69
C THR A 13 -1.64 -3.10 0.54
N VAL A 14 -1.46 -4.00 -0.41
CA VAL A 14 -2.38 -4.19 -1.54
C VAL A 14 -3.15 -5.49 -1.37
N LYS A 15 -4.48 -5.42 -1.50
CA LYS A 15 -5.38 -6.56 -1.38
C LYS A 15 -5.97 -6.87 -2.75
N GLU A 16 -5.66 -8.04 -3.27
CA GLU A 16 -6.10 -8.51 -4.59
C GLU A 16 -7.61 -8.34 -4.80
N GLY A 17 -8.00 -7.63 -5.86
CA GLY A 17 -9.39 -7.36 -6.22
C GLY A 17 -10.14 -6.41 -5.28
N TYR A 18 -9.50 -5.94 -4.21
CA TYR A 18 -10.12 -5.08 -3.20
C TYR A 18 -9.52 -3.66 -3.18
N THR A 19 -8.19 -3.54 -3.18
CA THR A 19 -7.47 -2.26 -3.28
C THR A 19 -6.47 -2.24 -4.45
N GLY A 20 -6.32 -3.33 -5.19
CA GLY A 20 -5.37 -3.43 -6.29
C GLY A 20 -5.32 -4.80 -6.96
N PHE A 21 -4.36 -4.96 -7.85
CA PHE A 21 -4.07 -6.22 -8.53
C PHE A 21 -2.61 -6.60 -8.34
N HIS A 22 -2.36 -7.86 -8.04
CA HIS A 22 -1.06 -8.48 -7.94
C HIS A 22 -0.71 -9.19 -9.25
N MET A 23 0.55 -9.02 -9.65
CA MET A 23 1.17 -9.69 -10.81
C MET A 23 1.84 -11.01 -10.41
N GLY A 24 1.90 -11.36 -9.12
CA GLY A 24 2.81 -12.41 -8.63
C GLY A 24 4.20 -11.85 -8.31
N ARG A 25 5.07 -12.71 -7.78
CA ARG A 25 6.45 -12.34 -7.42
C ARG A 25 7.34 -12.50 -8.64
N PHE A 26 8.11 -11.45 -8.96
CA PHE A 26 9.06 -11.47 -10.06
C PHE A 26 10.35 -12.20 -9.70
N SER A 27 11.08 -12.59 -10.74
CA SER A 27 12.46 -13.07 -10.63
C SER A 27 13.34 -12.03 -9.93
N ALA A 28 14.31 -12.51 -9.14
CA ALA A 28 15.27 -11.66 -8.44
C ALA A 28 16.51 -11.35 -9.30
N GLU A 29 16.65 -12.01 -10.46
CA GLU A 29 17.75 -11.79 -11.40
C GLU A 29 17.55 -10.49 -12.20
N CYS A 30 18.00 -9.37 -11.61
CA CYS A 30 17.83 -8.01 -12.16
C CYS A 30 18.39 -7.78 -13.56
N GLU A 31 19.42 -8.54 -13.96
CA GLU A 31 20.08 -8.38 -15.27
C GLU A 31 19.38 -9.16 -16.39
N THR A 32 18.29 -9.87 -16.06
CA THR A 32 17.53 -10.68 -17.01
C THR A 32 16.06 -10.32 -16.97
N LEU A 33 15.42 -10.36 -18.13
CA LEU A 33 13.98 -10.20 -18.24
C LEU A 33 13.35 -11.59 -18.33
N ASP A 34 12.72 -12.02 -17.23
CA ASP A 34 12.03 -13.30 -17.19
C ASP A 34 10.76 -13.25 -18.07
N PRO A 35 10.63 -14.12 -19.09
CA PRO A 35 9.43 -14.18 -19.93
C PRO A 35 8.14 -14.40 -19.13
N ASP A 36 8.20 -15.11 -18.00
CA ASP A 36 7.03 -15.37 -17.16
C ASP A 36 6.57 -14.09 -16.45
N ASP A 37 7.48 -13.23 -16.02
CA ASP A 37 7.17 -11.93 -15.41
C ASP A 37 6.52 -10.97 -16.43
N VAL A 38 6.98 -10.99 -17.68
CA VAL A 38 6.37 -10.24 -18.78
C VAL A 38 4.94 -10.73 -19.03
N ALA A 39 4.76 -12.06 -19.08
CA ALA A 39 3.44 -12.65 -19.27
C ALA A 39 2.49 -12.29 -18.11
N ALA A 40 2.98 -12.38 -16.88
CA ALA A 40 2.22 -12.04 -15.68
C ALA A 40 1.82 -10.57 -15.65
N THR A 41 2.72 -9.67 -16.03
CA THR A 41 2.42 -8.23 -16.21
C THR A 41 1.29 -8.02 -17.21
N ALA A 42 1.38 -8.64 -18.39
CA ALA A 42 0.38 -8.49 -19.44
C ALA A 42 -0.99 -9.05 -19.01
N ILE A 43 -1.01 -10.15 -18.25
CA ILE A 43 -2.24 -10.73 -17.68
C ILE A 43 -2.86 -9.77 -16.66
N ALA A 44 -2.07 -9.23 -15.73
CA ALA A 44 -2.57 -8.33 -14.71
C ALA A 44 -3.10 -7.01 -15.28
N VAL A 45 -2.41 -6.44 -16.28
CA VAL A 45 -2.89 -5.24 -16.99
C VAL A 45 -4.22 -5.51 -17.70
N ARG A 46 -4.37 -6.67 -18.37
CA ARG A 46 -5.66 -7.06 -18.97
C ARG A 46 -6.78 -7.14 -17.94
N ARG A 47 -6.52 -7.74 -16.77
CA ARG A 47 -7.49 -7.81 -15.66
C ARG A 47 -7.89 -6.42 -15.15
N ALA A 48 -6.92 -5.52 -14.98
CA ALA A 48 -7.18 -4.16 -14.56
C ALA A 48 -8.00 -3.37 -15.61
N ILE A 49 -7.71 -3.54 -16.90
CA ILE A 49 -8.50 -2.96 -17.99
C ILE A 49 -9.93 -3.50 -17.98
N SER A 50 -10.13 -4.79 -17.72
CA SER A 50 -11.49 -5.35 -17.60
C SER A 50 -12.30 -4.75 -16.46
N ALA A 51 -11.66 -4.25 -15.40
CA ALA A 51 -12.34 -3.52 -14.33
C ALA A 51 -12.62 -2.06 -14.69
N TYR A 52 -11.96 -1.48 -15.69
CA TYR A 52 -12.08 -0.07 -16.03
C TYR A 52 -13.50 0.32 -16.44
N GLY A 53 -14.00 1.43 -15.88
CA GLY A 53 -15.36 1.92 -16.14
C GLY A 53 -16.48 1.08 -15.49
N THR A 54 -16.15 0.01 -14.77
CA THR A 54 -17.13 -0.83 -14.08
C THR A 54 -17.33 -0.38 -12.62
N PRO A 55 -18.44 -0.80 -11.96
CA PRO A 55 -18.64 -0.54 -10.52
C PRO A 55 -17.49 -1.06 -9.64
N LEU A 56 -16.86 -2.18 -10.04
CA LEU A 56 -15.72 -2.75 -9.32
C LEU A 56 -14.55 -1.76 -9.19
N LEU A 57 -14.24 -1.00 -10.24
CA LEU A 57 -13.19 0.03 -10.15
C LEU A 57 -13.57 1.12 -9.15
N ARG A 58 -14.82 1.57 -9.15
CA ARG A 58 -15.29 2.59 -8.20
C ARG A 58 -15.19 2.07 -6.76
N GLU A 59 -15.61 0.83 -6.50
CA GLU A 59 -15.48 0.20 -5.19
C GLU A 59 -14.02 0.11 -4.75
N MET A 60 -13.12 -0.35 -5.61
CA MET A 60 -11.69 -0.38 -5.28
C MET A 60 -11.14 1.01 -4.96
N ILE A 61 -11.57 2.07 -5.66
CA ILE A 61 -11.13 3.45 -5.38
C ILE A 61 -11.59 3.88 -3.99
N LEU A 62 -12.86 3.64 -3.66
CA LEU A 62 -13.41 3.98 -2.35
C LEU A 62 -12.72 3.19 -1.24
N ASN A 63 -12.44 1.90 -1.46
CA ASN A 63 -11.68 1.07 -0.53
C ASN A 63 -10.27 1.63 -0.31
N CYS A 64 -9.59 2.09 -1.37
CA CYS A 64 -8.29 2.73 -1.23
C CYS A 64 -8.37 4.00 -0.37
N MET A 65 -9.37 4.86 -0.62
CA MET A 65 -9.55 6.13 0.08
C MET A 65 -10.00 5.97 1.54
N ALA A 66 -10.65 4.85 1.87
CA ALA A 66 -11.13 4.56 3.21
C ALA A 66 -10.04 4.00 4.15
N GLN A 67 -8.84 3.71 3.63
CA GLN A 67 -7.74 3.22 4.45
C GLN A 67 -7.13 4.34 5.28
N ASP A 68 -6.78 4.01 6.53
CA ASP A 68 -6.00 4.88 7.39
C ASP A 68 -4.52 4.73 7.06
N PHE A 69 -3.94 5.77 6.45
CA PHE A 69 -2.52 5.88 6.14
C PHE A 69 -1.80 6.86 7.09
N SER A 70 -2.43 7.26 8.20
CA SER A 70 -1.79 8.05 9.24
C SER A 70 -0.67 7.26 9.93
N TRP A 71 0.18 8.00 10.63
CA TRP A 71 1.19 7.40 11.51
C TRP A 71 0.63 6.91 12.86
N LYS A 72 -0.66 7.09 13.13
CA LYS A 72 -1.26 6.81 14.44
C LYS A 72 -0.99 5.38 14.93
N GLU A 73 -1.44 4.39 14.17
CA GLU A 73 -1.23 2.97 14.52
C GLU A 73 0.22 2.50 14.30
N PRO A 74 0.92 2.85 13.20
CA PRO A 74 2.32 2.49 13.04
C PRO A 74 3.24 3.01 14.15
N ALA A 75 3.07 4.26 14.59
CA ALA A 75 3.88 4.85 15.67
C ALA A 75 3.65 4.12 16.99
N LYS A 76 2.41 3.73 17.30
CA LYS A 76 2.09 2.94 18.48
C LYS A 76 2.78 1.57 18.47
N LYS A 77 2.81 0.88 17.34
CA LYS A 77 3.54 -0.39 17.19
C LYS A 77 5.05 -0.22 17.40
N TRP A 78 5.60 0.90 16.93
CA TRP A 78 7.00 1.24 17.18
C TRP A 78 7.26 1.51 18.66
N GLU A 79 6.39 2.27 19.32
CA GLU A 79 6.47 2.51 20.77
C GLU A 79 6.44 1.19 21.56
N GLU A 80 5.48 0.31 21.28
CA GLU A 80 5.38 -1.01 21.91
C GLU A 80 6.67 -1.82 21.73
N LEU A 81 7.22 -1.85 20.52
CA LEU A 81 8.49 -2.52 20.24
C LEU A 81 9.64 -1.89 21.01
N LEU A 82 9.77 -0.57 21.04
CA LEU A 82 10.87 0.13 21.71
C LEU A 82 10.79 -0.02 23.24
N LEU A 83 9.59 0.03 23.82
CA LEU A 83 9.38 -0.21 25.25
C LEU A 83 9.73 -1.66 25.65
N SER A 84 9.53 -2.63 24.75
CA SER A 84 9.92 -4.03 24.99
C SER A 84 11.45 -4.24 25.10
N LEU A 85 12.27 -3.25 24.75
CA LEU A 85 13.72 -3.30 24.91
C LEU A 85 14.19 -2.93 26.33
N GLU A 86 13.28 -2.53 27.22
CA GLU A 86 13.51 -2.30 28.66
C GLU A 86 14.68 -1.34 28.98
N VAL A 87 14.90 -0.33 28.14
CA VAL A 87 15.94 0.69 28.37
C VAL A 87 15.58 1.53 29.60
N GLN A 88 16.56 1.77 30.48
CA GLN A 88 16.35 2.52 31.72
C GLN A 88 15.81 3.93 31.43
N GLY A 89 14.67 4.28 32.05
CA GLY A 89 14.03 5.58 31.89
C GLY A 89 13.06 5.68 30.70
N SER A 90 12.81 4.58 29.99
CA SER A 90 11.75 4.53 28.96
C SER A 90 10.36 4.59 29.59
N GLU A 91 9.50 5.42 29.01
CA GLU A 91 8.11 5.60 29.40
C GLU A 91 7.22 5.74 28.16
N GLN A 92 5.92 5.51 28.34
CA GLN A 92 4.96 5.69 27.27
C GLN A 92 4.85 7.17 26.90
N GLY A 93 4.88 7.47 25.60
CA GLY A 93 4.64 8.79 25.05
C GLY A 93 3.18 9.23 25.15
N PHE A 94 2.93 10.46 24.72
CA PHE A 94 1.58 11.01 24.62
C PHE A 94 1.06 10.91 23.18
N GLU A 95 -0.25 10.71 23.03
CA GLU A 95 -0.91 10.72 21.73
C GLU A 95 -0.96 12.17 21.21
N GLY A 96 -0.09 12.48 20.25
CA GLY A 96 -0.09 13.77 19.56
C GLY A 96 -1.16 13.84 18.47
N GLU A 97 -1.68 15.03 18.21
CA GLU A 97 -2.55 15.26 17.06
C GLU A 97 -1.67 15.33 15.79
N GLU A 98 -1.95 14.49 14.80
CA GLU A 98 -1.22 14.53 13.54
C GLU A 98 -1.57 15.84 12.82
N PRO A 99 -0.58 16.71 12.53
CA PRO A 99 -0.87 17.94 11.80
C PRO A 99 -1.30 17.57 10.38
N ILE A 100 -2.55 17.88 10.03
CA ILE A 100 -3.05 17.76 8.65
C ILE A 100 -2.08 18.55 7.76
N PRO A 101 -1.55 17.96 6.68
CA PRO A 101 -0.73 18.69 5.72
C PRO A 101 -1.49 19.95 5.27
N LEU A 102 -0.98 21.13 5.62
CA LEU A 102 -1.51 22.42 5.18
C LEU A 102 -1.18 22.64 3.70
N THR A 103 -1.68 21.81 2.80
CA THR A 103 -1.49 22.00 1.36
C THR A 103 -2.80 21.80 0.62
N LYS A 104 -3.46 22.93 0.35
CA LYS A 104 -4.51 23.07 -0.65
C LYS A 104 -4.04 22.71 -2.08
N ASP A 105 -2.73 22.45 -2.27
CA ASP A 105 -2.11 22.17 -3.57
C ASP A 105 -2.22 20.72 -4.03
N ASN A 106 -2.65 19.79 -3.16
CA ASN A 106 -2.81 18.36 -3.50
C ASN A 106 -4.27 17.96 -3.79
N VAL A 107 -5.18 18.92 -3.90
CA VAL A 107 -6.54 18.64 -4.36
C VAL A 107 -6.48 18.48 -5.88
N ALA A 108 -6.75 17.27 -6.37
CA ALA A 108 -6.87 17.03 -7.81
C ALA A 108 -7.90 18.00 -8.39
N THR A 109 -7.45 18.90 -9.27
CA THR A 109 -8.31 19.80 -10.05
C THR A 109 -9.29 18.95 -10.88
N PRO A 110 -10.58 19.36 -11.04
CA PRO A 110 -11.62 18.56 -11.69
C PRO A 110 -11.27 18.04 -13.08
#